data_AF-A0A2V7BSP5-F1
#
_entry.id   AF-A0A2V7BSP5-F1
#
_cell.length_a   1.000
_cell.length_b   1.000
_cell.length_c   1.000
_cell.angle_alpha   90.00
_cell.angle_beta   90.00
_cell.angle_gamma   90.00
#
_symmetry.space_group_name_H-M   'P 1'
#
loop_
_entity.id
_entity.type
_entity.pdbx_description
1 polymer ?
#
loop_
_entity_poly.entity_id
_entity_poly.type
_entity_poly.pdbx_seq_one_letter_code
_entity_poly.pdbx_strand_id
1 'polypeptide(L)'
;MAGRAPKIRRAARSVGPLRFAIVAARFNERITQRLVAGALQALRAARLGPDAVEVHWVPGSFELPQAASHLAATGRYAGIVCVGVVIRGQTPHFEHVAREAASGIRQVALATGVPTTFGLITALSEEQAWARAGGEVGNRGEEAAEAALQMAEWINSIRSLPNGRARGGRMSPAAERASRGHVRLPRATRGSRRAQGSR
;
A
#
# COMPACT_ATOMS: atom_id res chain seq x y z
N MET A 1 -18.97 -0.54 -7.85
CA MET A 1 -18.82 0.85 -8.35
C MET A 1 -18.44 0.82 -9.82
N ALA A 2 -19.34 1.26 -10.70
CA ALA A 2 -19.03 1.48 -12.12
C ALA A 2 -18.52 2.92 -12.26
N GLY A 3 -17.25 3.08 -12.60
CA GLY A 3 -16.59 4.37 -12.72
C GLY A 3 -15.08 4.17 -12.87
N ARG A 4 -14.45 4.96 -13.76
CA ARG A 4 -13.01 4.98 -13.97
C ARG A 4 -12.35 5.67 -12.78
N ALA A 5 -11.23 5.13 -12.29
CA ALA A 5 -10.46 5.80 -11.24
C ALA A 5 -10.00 7.20 -11.71
N PRO A 6 -9.99 8.23 -10.84
CA PRO A 6 -9.51 9.56 -11.20
C PRO A 6 -8.01 9.51 -11.58
N LYS A 7 -7.63 10.19 -12.66
CA LYS A 7 -6.22 10.32 -13.04
C LYS A 7 -5.51 11.32 -12.13
N ILE A 8 -4.62 10.86 -11.26
CA ILE A 8 -3.79 11.72 -10.41
C ILE A 8 -2.52 12.14 -11.17
N ARG A 9 -2.16 13.43 -11.15
CA ARG A 9 -0.92 13.94 -11.76
C ARG A 9 0.30 13.46 -10.95
N ARG A 10 1.26 12.79 -11.62
CA ARG A 10 2.52 12.34 -11.01
C ARG A 10 3.46 13.52 -10.78
N ALA A 11 3.98 13.67 -9.57
CA ALA A 11 5.16 14.48 -9.31
C ALA A 11 6.41 13.63 -9.59
N ALA A 12 7.29 14.09 -10.47
CA ALA A 12 8.52 13.38 -10.81
C ALA A 12 9.47 13.36 -9.60
N ARG A 13 9.53 12.23 -8.89
CA ARG A 13 10.59 11.92 -7.92
C ARG A 13 11.19 10.58 -8.31
N SER A 14 12.52 10.52 -8.36
CA SER A 14 13.26 9.30 -8.67
C SER A 14 13.07 8.29 -7.52
N VAL A 15 12.25 7.28 -7.77
CA VAL A 15 12.11 6.12 -6.89
C VAL A 15 13.20 5.12 -7.28
N GLY A 16 13.81 4.42 -6.30
CA GLY A 16 14.72 3.30 -6.58
C GLY A 16 14.07 2.23 -7.47
N PRO A 17 14.79 1.22 -7.95
CA PRO A 17 14.26 0.27 -8.94
C PRO A 17 13.00 -0.44 -8.42
N LEU A 18 11.83 0.00 -8.90
CA LEU A 18 10.55 -0.60 -8.54
C LEU A 18 10.33 -1.84 -9.39
N ARG A 19 10.19 -2.99 -8.74
CA ARG A 19 9.78 -4.24 -9.38
C ARG A 19 8.34 -4.56 -9.00
N PHE A 20 7.55 -5.02 -9.95
CA PHE A 20 6.16 -5.39 -9.77
C PHE A 20 5.94 -6.84 -10.19
N ALA A 21 5.01 -7.51 -9.51
CA ALA A 21 4.50 -8.80 -9.95
C ALA A 21 3.07 -8.64 -10.46
N ILE A 22 2.74 -9.32 -11.54
CA ILE A 22 1.35 -9.53 -11.97
C ILE A 22 1.03 -11.00 -11.68
N VAL A 23 0.03 -11.26 -10.84
CA VAL A 23 -0.48 -12.61 -10.58
C VAL A 23 -1.77 -12.78 -11.40
N ALA A 24 -1.79 -13.72 -12.33
CA ALA A 24 -2.86 -13.87 -13.30
C ALA A 24 -3.54 -15.24 -13.22
N ALA A 25 -4.87 -15.25 -13.12
CA ALA A 25 -5.65 -16.48 -13.15
C ALA A 25 -5.78 -17.04 -14.58
N ARG A 26 -5.49 -18.33 -14.77
CA ARG A 26 -5.68 -19.02 -16.06
C ARG A 26 -7.15 -19.26 -16.38
N PHE A 27 -8.00 -19.46 -15.38
CA PHE A 27 -9.44 -19.55 -15.62
C PHE A 27 -9.96 -18.28 -16.32
N ASN A 28 -10.74 -18.43 -17.38
CA ASN A 28 -11.13 -17.36 -18.33
C ASN A 28 -9.93 -16.68 -19.05
N GLU A 29 -8.92 -17.46 -19.42
CA GLU A 29 -7.62 -16.97 -19.91
C GLU A 29 -7.71 -15.92 -21.02
N ARG A 30 -8.58 -16.11 -22.02
CA ARG A 30 -8.75 -15.16 -23.15
C ARG A 30 -9.01 -13.73 -22.67
N ILE A 31 -9.83 -13.57 -21.63
CA ILE A 31 -10.15 -12.26 -21.07
C ILE A 31 -9.03 -11.83 -20.11
N THR A 32 -8.52 -12.74 -19.27
CA THR A 32 -7.41 -12.43 -18.35
C THR A 32 -6.16 -11.94 -19.08
N GLN A 33 -5.84 -12.48 -20.26
CA GLN A 33 -4.72 -12.02 -21.10
C GLN A 33 -4.86 -10.54 -21.48
N ARG A 34 -6.09 -10.04 -21.71
CA ARG A 34 -6.33 -8.61 -21.95
C ARG A 34 -6.06 -7.76 -20.72
N LEU A 35 -6.35 -8.29 -19.53
CA LEU A 35 -6.04 -7.62 -18.26
C LEU A 35 -4.53 -7.58 -18.03
N VAL A 36 -3.84 -8.70 -18.27
CA VAL A 36 -2.37 -8.75 -18.20
C VAL A 36 -1.74 -7.75 -19.17
N ALA A 37 -2.23 -7.69 -20.41
CA ALA A 37 -1.75 -6.73 -21.41
C ALA A 37 -1.96 -5.26 -20.95
N GLY A 38 -3.13 -4.93 -20.42
CA GLY A 38 -3.42 -3.60 -19.87
C GLY A 38 -2.52 -3.24 -18.68
N ALA A 39 -2.33 -4.19 -17.76
CA ALA A 39 -1.44 -4.01 -16.61
C ALA A 39 0.02 -3.77 -17.04
N LEU A 40 0.52 -4.57 -17.99
CA LEU A 40 1.86 -4.41 -18.56
C LEU A 40 2.01 -3.05 -19.25
N GLN A 41 1.01 -2.60 -20.00
CA GLN A 41 1.03 -1.29 -20.67
C GLN A 41 1.15 -0.16 -19.65
N ALA A 42 0.33 -0.18 -18.58
CA ALA A 42 0.35 0.82 -17.52
C ALA A 42 1.72 0.88 -16.81
N LEU A 43 2.29 -0.27 -16.45
CA LEU A 43 3.60 -0.33 -15.78
C LEU A 43 4.75 0.08 -16.70
N ARG A 44 4.71 -0.27 -17.99
CA ARG A 44 5.72 0.17 -18.97
C ARG A 44 5.71 1.68 -19.18
N ALA A 45 4.52 2.30 -19.14
CA ALA A 45 4.40 3.76 -19.23
C ALA A 45 5.10 4.49 -18.07
N ALA A 46 5.38 3.80 -16.97
CA ALA A 46 6.13 4.33 -15.83
C ALA A 46 7.65 4.35 -16.01
N ARG A 47 8.18 3.94 -17.16
CA ARG A 47 9.62 3.93 -17.49
C ARG A 47 10.46 3.17 -16.47
N LEU A 48 9.92 2.07 -15.95
CA LEU A 48 10.64 1.15 -15.10
C LEU A 48 11.73 0.41 -15.91
N GLY A 49 12.73 -0.16 -15.24
CA GLY A 49 13.79 -0.93 -15.90
C GLY A 49 13.28 -2.16 -16.68
N PRO A 50 14.11 -2.77 -17.54
CA PRO A 50 13.72 -3.87 -18.43
C PRO A 50 13.14 -5.10 -17.70
N ASP A 51 13.59 -5.37 -16.47
CA ASP A 51 13.16 -6.51 -15.64
C ASP A 51 12.29 -6.09 -14.44
N ALA A 52 11.57 -4.97 -14.61
CA ALA A 52 10.75 -4.40 -13.56
C ALA A 52 9.39 -5.06 -13.39
N VAL A 53 8.96 -5.95 -14.30
CA VAL A 53 7.65 -6.60 -14.20
C VAL A 53 7.77 -8.10 -14.49
N GLU A 54 7.30 -8.92 -13.56
CA GLU A 54 7.19 -10.37 -13.73
C GLU A 54 5.71 -10.79 -13.76
N VAL A 55 5.35 -11.77 -14.61
CA VAL A 55 3.99 -12.32 -14.69
C VAL A 55 3.98 -13.76 -14.19
N HIS A 56 3.12 -14.04 -13.21
CA HIS A 56 2.97 -15.32 -12.54
C HIS A 56 1.56 -15.86 -12.77
N TRP A 57 1.43 -16.99 -13.46
CA TRP A 57 0.13 -17.60 -13.76
C TRP A 57 -0.26 -18.63 -12.71
N VAL A 58 -1.48 -18.52 -12.19
CA VAL A 58 -2.08 -19.45 -11.23
C VAL A 58 -3.34 -20.11 -11.82
N PRO A 59 -3.82 -21.25 -11.28
CA PRO A 59 -4.96 -21.96 -11.84
C PRO A 59 -6.24 -21.11 -11.94
N GLY A 60 -6.68 -20.51 -10.84
CA GLY A 60 -7.92 -19.72 -10.78
C GLY A 60 -7.80 -18.45 -9.94
N SER A 61 -8.89 -17.70 -9.87
CA SER A 61 -8.93 -16.45 -9.09
C SER A 61 -8.85 -16.67 -7.59
N PHE A 62 -9.20 -17.87 -7.12
CA PHE A 62 -9.13 -18.26 -5.71
C PHE A 62 -7.69 -18.37 -5.21
N GLU A 63 -6.74 -18.71 -6.08
CA GLU A 63 -5.31 -18.84 -5.75
C GLU A 63 -4.53 -17.51 -5.82
N LEU A 64 -5.15 -16.43 -6.34
CA LEU A 64 -4.50 -15.12 -6.45
C LEU A 64 -3.93 -14.61 -5.10
N PRO A 65 -4.66 -14.65 -3.98
CA PRO A 65 -4.13 -14.21 -2.69
C PRO A 65 -2.92 -15.04 -2.23
N GLN A 66 -2.97 -16.37 -2.42
CA GLN A 66 -1.90 -17.25 -1.96
C GLN A 66 -0.60 -16.96 -2.70
N ALA A 67 -0.64 -16.89 -4.03
CA ALA A 67 0.54 -16.55 -4.83
C ALA A 67 1.05 -15.14 -4.53
N ALA A 68 0.16 -14.16 -4.38
CA ALA A 68 0.54 -12.80 -3.99
C ALA A 68 1.23 -12.76 -2.62
N SER A 69 0.75 -13.53 -1.65
CA SER A 69 1.37 -13.64 -0.32
C SER A 69 2.80 -14.18 -0.40
N HIS A 70 3.02 -15.27 -1.15
CA HIS A 70 4.35 -15.83 -1.35
C HIS A 70 5.29 -14.86 -2.05
N LEU A 71 4.81 -14.15 -3.09
CA LEU A 71 5.60 -13.14 -3.79
C LEU A 71 5.94 -11.95 -2.89
N ALA A 72 4.99 -11.45 -2.09
CA ALA A 72 5.24 -10.37 -1.14
C ALA A 72 6.30 -10.77 -0.09
N ALA A 73 6.25 -12.01 0.40
CA ALA A 73 7.22 -12.52 1.38
C ALA A 73 8.67 -12.57 0.85
N THR A 74 8.88 -12.57 -0.47
CA THR A 74 10.23 -12.49 -1.04
C THR A 74 10.92 -11.15 -0.81
N GLY A 75 10.16 -10.08 -0.50
CA GLY A 75 10.67 -8.73 -0.37
C GLY A 75 11.15 -8.09 -1.68
N ARG A 76 10.96 -8.76 -2.83
CA ARG A 76 11.48 -8.30 -4.13
C ARG A 76 10.58 -7.32 -4.87
N TYR A 77 9.31 -7.20 -4.49
CA TYR A 77 8.31 -6.43 -5.23
C TYR A 77 7.83 -5.22 -4.44
N ALA A 78 7.80 -4.07 -5.11
CA ALA A 78 7.23 -2.84 -4.60
C ALA A 78 5.70 -2.80 -4.70
N GLY A 79 5.11 -3.68 -5.51
CA GLY A 79 3.67 -3.87 -5.62
C GLY A 79 3.32 -5.14 -6.39
N ILE A 80 2.12 -5.66 -6.13
CA ILE A 80 1.58 -6.87 -6.73
C ILE A 80 0.21 -6.56 -7.33
N VAL A 81 0.00 -6.93 -8.59
CA VAL A 81 -1.25 -6.71 -9.32
C VAL A 81 -1.92 -8.07 -9.51
N CYS A 82 -3.03 -8.33 -8.83
CA CYS A 82 -3.78 -9.56 -9.00
C CYS A 82 -4.86 -9.38 -10.06
N VAL A 83 -4.80 -10.14 -11.16
CA VAL A 83 -5.76 -10.06 -12.27
C VAL A 83 -6.41 -11.41 -12.54
N GLY A 84 -7.68 -11.35 -12.95
CA GLY A 84 -8.44 -12.54 -13.31
C GLY A 84 -9.88 -12.17 -13.66
N VAL A 85 -10.68 -13.19 -13.98
CA VAL A 85 -12.09 -13.01 -14.33
C VAL A 85 -12.91 -14.13 -13.71
N VAL A 86 -13.96 -13.75 -12.97
CA VAL A 86 -15.01 -14.65 -12.50
C VAL A 86 -16.31 -14.21 -13.15
N ILE A 87 -16.99 -15.13 -13.83
CA ILE A 87 -18.27 -14.90 -14.50
C ILE A 87 -19.33 -15.75 -13.78
N ARG A 88 -20.50 -15.17 -13.54
CA ARG A 88 -21.61 -15.85 -12.86
C ARG A 88 -22.03 -17.09 -13.65
N GLY A 89 -22.04 -18.24 -12.97
CA GLY A 89 -22.62 -19.48 -13.46
C GLY A 89 -23.99 -19.76 -12.84
N GLN A 90 -24.39 -21.03 -12.82
CA GLN A 90 -25.69 -21.47 -12.30
C GLN A 90 -25.73 -21.64 -10.78
N THR A 91 -24.57 -21.61 -10.11
CA THR A 91 -24.46 -21.88 -8.67
C THR A 91 -23.86 -20.69 -7.92
N PRO A 92 -23.99 -20.65 -6.58
CA PRO A 92 -23.35 -19.63 -5.74
C PRO A 92 -21.82 -19.64 -5.77
N HIS A 93 -21.18 -20.60 -6.45
CA HIS A 93 -19.72 -20.70 -6.55
C HIS A 93 -19.06 -19.39 -6.99
N PHE A 94 -19.70 -18.66 -7.92
CA PHE A 94 -19.26 -17.33 -8.33
C PHE A 94 -19.05 -16.37 -7.15
N GLU A 95 -20.01 -16.30 -6.23
CA GLU A 95 -19.97 -15.38 -5.09
C GLU A 95 -18.89 -15.76 -4.10
N HIS A 96 -18.73 -17.07 -3.83
CA HIS A 96 -17.68 -17.58 -2.94
C HIS A 96 -16.29 -17.27 -3.49
N VAL A 97 -16.04 -17.56 -4.77
CA VAL A 97 -14.73 -17.31 -5.39
C VAL A 97 -14.43 -15.81 -5.46
N ALA A 98 -15.39 -15.00 -5.92
CA ALA A 98 -15.22 -13.56 -6.02
C ALA A 98 -14.95 -12.90 -4.66
N ARG A 99 -15.72 -13.28 -3.63
CA ARG A 99 -15.61 -12.71 -2.28
C ARG A 99 -14.30 -13.10 -1.61
N GLU A 100 -13.93 -14.39 -1.66
CA GLU A 100 -12.71 -14.86 -1.01
C GLU A 100 -11.45 -14.36 -1.73
N ALA A 101 -11.45 -14.29 -3.07
CA ALA A 101 -10.35 -13.68 -3.80
C ALA A 101 -10.16 -12.19 -3.41
N ALA A 102 -11.25 -11.42 -3.37
CA ALA A 102 -11.20 -10.01 -2.97
C ALA A 102 -10.73 -9.83 -1.52
N SER A 103 -11.28 -10.63 -0.60
CA SER A 103 -10.92 -10.60 0.82
C SER A 103 -9.47 -10.97 1.05
N GLY A 104 -8.99 -12.04 0.39
CA GLY A 104 -7.61 -12.50 0.47
C GLY A 104 -6.62 -11.49 -0.09
N ILE A 105 -6.89 -10.90 -1.26
CA ILE A 105 -6.04 -9.86 -1.85
C ILE A 105 -5.87 -8.68 -0.88
N ARG A 106 -6.97 -8.21 -0.28
CA ARG A 106 -6.94 -7.17 0.76
C ARG A 106 -6.10 -7.61 1.97
N GLN A 107 -6.27 -8.84 2.43
CA GLN A 107 -5.53 -9.35 3.59
C GLN A 107 -4.03 -9.40 3.32
N VAL A 108 -3.59 -9.81 2.12
CA VAL A 108 -2.18 -9.79 1.74
C VAL A 108 -1.60 -8.38 1.81
N ALA A 109 -2.31 -7.39 1.24
CA ALA A 109 -1.86 -6.00 1.29
C ALA A 109 -1.67 -5.48 2.72
N LEU A 110 -2.65 -5.75 3.60
CA LEU A 110 -2.62 -5.29 4.99
C LEU A 110 -1.57 -6.04 5.83
N ALA A 111 -1.43 -7.36 5.63
CA ALA A 111 -0.51 -8.19 6.42
C ALA A 111 0.96 -7.97 6.04
N THR A 112 1.24 -7.72 4.77
CA THR A 112 2.63 -7.62 4.26
C THR A 112 3.10 -6.17 4.13
N GLY A 113 2.18 -5.20 4.07
CA GLY A 113 2.48 -3.81 3.75
C GLY A 113 2.92 -3.57 2.31
N VAL A 114 2.92 -4.60 1.46
CA VAL A 114 3.16 -4.49 0.01
C VAL A 114 1.82 -4.19 -0.67
N PRO A 115 1.70 -3.11 -1.48
CA PRO A 115 0.49 -2.86 -2.25
C PRO A 115 0.11 -4.09 -3.06
N THR A 116 -1.05 -4.67 -2.78
CA THR A 116 -1.60 -5.81 -3.52
C THR A 116 -2.97 -5.40 -4.06
N THR A 117 -3.07 -5.16 -5.37
CA THR A 117 -4.25 -4.53 -5.98
C THR A 117 -5.19 -5.52 -6.65
N PHE A 118 -6.47 -5.14 -6.69
CA PHE A 118 -7.58 -5.96 -7.12
C PHE A 118 -7.99 -5.64 -8.58
N GLY A 119 -7.41 -6.35 -9.54
CA GLY A 119 -7.76 -6.32 -10.96
C GLY A 119 -8.62 -7.50 -11.39
N LEU A 120 -9.49 -8.00 -10.51
CA LEU A 120 -10.39 -9.11 -10.77
C LEU A 120 -11.73 -8.61 -11.31
N ILE A 121 -12.11 -9.04 -12.51
CA ILE A 121 -13.45 -8.81 -13.04
C ILE A 121 -14.42 -9.79 -12.38
N THR A 122 -15.51 -9.26 -11.84
CA THR A 122 -16.66 -10.02 -11.36
C THR A 122 -17.87 -9.62 -12.19
N ALA A 123 -18.27 -10.48 -13.13
CA ALA A 123 -19.26 -10.15 -14.16
C ALA A 123 -20.46 -11.11 -14.13
N LEU A 124 -21.63 -10.61 -14.51
CA LEU A 124 -22.84 -11.42 -14.62
C LEU A 124 -22.96 -12.11 -15.99
N SER A 125 -22.20 -11.66 -16.99
CA SER A 125 -22.13 -12.23 -18.33
C SER A 125 -20.73 -12.08 -18.92
N GLU A 126 -20.44 -12.82 -19.99
CA GLU A 126 -19.18 -12.72 -20.72
C GLU A 126 -19.01 -11.36 -21.40
N GLU A 127 -20.08 -10.80 -21.98
CA GLU A 127 -20.10 -9.46 -22.57
C GLU A 127 -19.65 -8.39 -21.56
N GLN A 128 -20.18 -8.46 -20.34
CA GLN A 128 -19.78 -7.54 -19.27
C GLN A 128 -18.31 -7.68 -18.90
N ALA A 129 -17.76 -8.90 -18.97
CA ALA A 129 -16.35 -9.15 -18.72
C ALA A 129 -15.47 -8.56 -19.83
N TRP A 130 -15.81 -8.77 -21.10
CA TRP A 130 -15.10 -8.17 -22.23
C TRP A 130 -15.14 -6.65 -22.21
N ALA A 131 -16.29 -6.05 -21.89
CA ALA A 131 -16.44 -4.59 -21.79
C ALA A 131 -15.47 -3.97 -20.77
N ARG A 132 -15.03 -4.74 -19.76
CA ARG A 132 -14.11 -4.33 -18.67
C ARG A 132 -12.66 -4.76 -18.90
N ALA A 133 -12.38 -5.46 -20.00
CA ALA A 133 -11.07 -6.01 -20.34
C ALA A 133 -10.46 -5.28 -21.56
N GLY A 134 -10.55 -3.95 -21.56
CA GLY A 134 -10.15 -3.09 -22.67
C GLY A 134 -11.26 -2.85 -23.69
N GLY A 135 -12.52 -3.01 -23.28
CA GLY A 135 -13.70 -2.63 -24.05
C GLY A 135 -14.22 -1.25 -23.63
N GLU A 136 -15.53 -1.05 -23.80
CA GLU A 136 -16.20 0.25 -23.59
C GLU A 136 -16.06 0.84 -22.18
N VAL A 137 -15.84 0.00 -21.16
CA VAL A 137 -15.77 0.40 -19.75
C VAL A 137 -14.31 0.47 -19.26
N GLY A 138 -13.34 0.35 -20.17
CA GLY A 138 -11.91 0.40 -19.86
C GLY A 138 -11.31 -0.99 -19.56
N ASN A 139 -10.14 -1.00 -18.91
CA ASN A 139 -9.37 -2.20 -18.63
C ASN A 139 -9.04 -2.32 -17.14
N ARG A 140 -9.61 -3.32 -16.45
CA ARG A 140 -9.37 -3.51 -15.01
C ARG A 140 -7.94 -3.89 -14.66
N GLY A 141 -7.20 -4.50 -15.58
CA GLY A 141 -5.78 -4.77 -15.38
C GLY A 141 -4.94 -3.50 -15.42
N GLU A 142 -5.23 -2.59 -16.35
CA GLU A 142 -4.59 -1.25 -16.42
C GLU A 142 -4.83 -0.47 -15.14
N GLU A 143 -6.09 -0.34 -14.71
CA GLU A 143 -6.46 0.40 -13.51
C GLU A 143 -5.83 -0.18 -12.23
N ALA A 144 -5.80 -1.51 -12.10
CA ALA A 144 -5.18 -2.17 -10.95
C ALA A 144 -3.66 -1.96 -10.92
N ALA A 145 -3.00 -1.93 -12.08
CA ALA A 145 -1.58 -1.65 -12.20
C ALA A 145 -1.25 -0.18 -11.89
N GLU A 146 -2.05 0.76 -12.40
CA GLU A 146 -1.92 2.18 -12.04
C GLU A 146 -2.08 2.41 -10.54
N ALA A 147 -3.04 1.73 -9.90
CA ALA A 147 -3.23 1.79 -8.46
C ALA A 147 -2.03 1.21 -7.69
N ALA A 148 -1.48 0.08 -8.13
CA ALA A 148 -0.32 -0.54 -7.47
C ALA A 148 0.90 0.38 -7.52
N LEU A 149 1.13 1.00 -8.67
CA LEU A 149 2.21 1.96 -8.89
C LEU A 149 2.05 3.18 -7.99
N GLN A 150 0.87 3.81 -7.97
CA GLN A 150 0.61 4.98 -7.13
C GLN A 150 0.75 4.67 -5.63
N MET A 151 0.27 3.50 -5.19
CA MET A 151 0.42 3.08 -3.80
C MET A 151 1.89 2.81 -3.43
N ALA A 152 2.67 2.21 -4.33
CA ALA A 152 4.11 2.01 -4.12
C ALA A 152 4.85 3.35 -4.00
N GLU A 153 4.55 4.31 -4.89
CA GLU A 153 5.09 5.67 -4.83
C GLU A 153 4.72 6.38 -3.53
N TRP A 154 3.45 6.29 -3.12
CA TRP A 154 2.94 6.91 -1.90
C TRP A 154 3.58 6.31 -0.64
N ILE A 155 3.68 4.99 -0.53
CA ILE A 155 4.35 4.32 0.60
C ILE A 155 5.81 4.73 0.67
N ASN A 156 6.52 4.79 -0.46
CA ASN A 156 7.90 5.26 -0.49
C ASN A 156 8.02 6.71 -0.05
N SER A 157 7.07 7.57 -0.45
CA SER A 157 7.04 8.96 -0.01
C SER A 157 6.91 9.08 1.51
N ILE A 158 6.08 8.24 2.15
CA ILE A 158 5.93 8.22 3.61
C ILE A 158 7.19 7.74 4.30
N ARG A 159 7.83 6.69 3.77
CA ARG A 159 9.10 6.16 4.32
C ARG A 159 10.24 7.18 4.25
N SER A 160 10.17 8.11 3.31
CA SER A 160 11.15 9.20 3.16
C SER A 160 10.91 10.41 4.06
N LEU A 161 9.80 10.45 4.80
CA LEU A 161 9.53 11.55 5.74
C LEU A 161 10.56 11.52 6.89
N PRO A 162 11.12 12.67 7.27
CA PRO A 162 12.04 12.72 8.40
C PRO A 162 11.34 12.23 9.65
N ASN A 163 11.91 11.23 10.31
CA ASN A 163 11.43 10.78 11.62
C ASN A 163 11.41 12.00 12.56
N GLY A 164 10.24 12.32 13.11
CA GLY A 164 10.01 13.45 14.03
C GLY A 164 10.77 13.39 15.36
N ARG A 165 11.85 12.60 15.46
CA ARG A 165 12.77 12.52 16.60
C ARG A 165 14.12 13.15 16.25
N ALA A 166 14.12 14.42 15.88
CA ALA A 166 15.33 15.24 15.85
C ALA A 166 15.01 16.74 15.99
N ARG A 167 14.34 17.13 17.09
CA ARG A 167 14.47 18.47 17.68
C ARG A 167 14.52 18.39 19.20
N GLY A 168 15.46 17.58 19.71
CA GLY A 168 16.15 17.95 20.95
C GLY A 168 17.07 19.11 20.62
N GLY A 169 16.50 20.30 20.44
CA GLY A 169 17.28 21.50 20.24
C GLY A 169 18.18 21.70 21.45
N ARG A 170 19.50 21.77 21.24
CA ARG A 170 20.37 22.43 22.21
C ARG A 170 19.77 23.81 22.42
N MET A 171 19.35 24.12 23.65
CA MET A 171 18.93 25.47 23.99
C MET A 171 20.07 26.43 23.60
N SER A 172 19.73 27.49 22.89
CA SER A 172 20.70 28.54 22.57
C SER A 172 21.25 29.12 23.88
N PRO A 173 22.55 29.47 23.98
CA PRO A 173 23.16 30.02 25.20
C PRO A 173 22.44 31.27 25.77
N ALA A 174 21.66 31.96 24.94
CA ALA A 174 20.82 33.08 25.35
C ALA A 174 19.64 32.68 26.27
N ALA A 175 19.07 31.49 26.08
CA ALA A 175 17.96 31.00 26.91
C ALA A 175 18.43 30.47 28.28
N GLU A 176 19.69 30.05 28.40
CA GLU A 176 20.27 29.56 29.65
C GLU A 176 20.52 30.70 30.65
N ARG A 177 20.88 31.91 30.17
CA ARG A 177 21.10 33.10 31.01
C ARG A 177 19.81 33.67 31.63
N ALA A 178 18.65 33.45 31.01
CA ALA A 178 17.37 33.89 31.56
C ALA A 178 16.90 33.04 32.76
N SER A 179 17.41 31.82 32.93
CA SER A 179 17.04 30.92 34.03
C SER A 179 17.79 31.16 35.35
N ARG A 180 18.81 32.03 35.36
CA ARG A 180 19.64 32.33 36.54
C ARG A 180 19.23 33.61 37.30
N GLY A 181 18.04 34.13 37.05
CA GLY A 181 17.43 35.19 37.86
C GLY A 181 16.95 34.66 39.21
N HIS A 182 17.87 34.48 40.17
CA HIS A 182 17.52 34.15 41.55
C HIS A 182 16.67 35.26 42.18
N VAL A 183 15.38 34.97 42.43
CA VAL A 183 14.59 35.68 43.44
C VAL A 183 15.14 35.29 44.81
N ARG A 184 15.77 36.24 45.49
CA ARG A 184 16.30 36.08 46.85
C ARG A 184 15.14 36.25 47.83
N LEU A 185 14.66 35.16 48.43
CA LEU A 185 13.69 35.23 49.53
C LEU A 185 14.38 35.74 50.82
N PRO A 186 13.75 36.61 51.62
CA PRO A 186 14.33 37.11 52.87
C PRO A 186 14.44 36.01 53.93
N ARG A 187 15.57 36.01 54.65
CA ARG A 187 15.90 35.06 55.73
C ARG A 187 14.93 35.21 56.90
N ALA A 188 14.27 34.11 57.27
CA ALA A 188 13.58 33.98 58.55
C ALA A 188 14.61 33.95 59.70
N THR A 189 14.37 34.77 60.72
CA THR A 189 15.17 34.90 61.93
C THR A 189 15.01 33.67 62.84
N ARG A 190 16.13 33.06 63.24
CA ARG A 190 16.17 31.97 64.23
C ARG A 190 15.92 32.53 65.63
N GLY A 191 14.74 32.26 66.18
CA GLY A 191 14.43 32.38 67.61
C GLY A 191 14.83 31.11 68.37
N SER A 192 15.47 31.33 69.51
CA SER A 192 16.17 30.43 70.44
C SER A 192 15.44 29.23 71.05
N ARG A 193 16.22 28.15 71.30
CA ARG A 193 16.35 27.33 72.56
C ARG A 193 15.06 26.78 73.20
N ARG A 194 14.91 25.50 73.56
CA ARG A 194 15.66 24.63 74.51
C ARG A 194 14.96 23.25 74.43
N ALA A 195 15.66 22.13 74.32
CA ALA A 195 16.15 21.25 75.40
C ALA A 195 15.07 20.38 76.08
N GLN A 196 15.38 19.07 76.15
CA GLN A 196 14.85 18.01 77.05
C GLN A 196 13.45 17.49 76.68
N GLY A 197 13.14 16.20 76.63
CA GLY A 197 13.83 14.98 77.08
C GLY A 197 12.78 14.01 77.63
N SER A 198 12.96 12.70 77.39
CA SER A 198 12.19 11.56 77.93
C SER A 198 10.71 11.46 77.49
N ARG A 199 10.13 10.29 77.22
CA ARG A 199 10.49 8.89 77.42
C ARG A 199 9.64 8.06 76.45
#